data_AF-A0A397ZYR1-F1
#
_entry.id   AF-A0A397ZYR1-F1
#
_cell.length_a   1.000
_cell.length_b   1.000
_cell.length_c   1.000
_cell.angle_alpha   90.00
_cell.angle_beta   90.00
_cell.angle_gamma   90.00
#
_symmetry.space_group_name_H-M   'P 1'
#
loop_
_entity.id
_entity.type
_entity.pdbx_description
1 polymer ?
#
loop_
_entity_poly.entity_id
_entity_poly.type
_entity_poly.pdbx_seq_one_letter_code
_entity_poly.pdbx_strand_id
1 'polypeptide(L)'
;MVDPANTVGIPVNPTPLLKDELDIVIPTIRNLDFLEMWRPFLQPYHLIIVQDGDPTKKIHVPEGYDYELYNRNDINRILGPKASCISFKDSACRCFGYMVSKKKYIFTIDDDCFVAKDPSGKAVNALEQHIKNLLCPSTPLFFNTLYDPYREGADFVRGYPFSLREGVSTAVSHGLWLNIPDYDAPTQLVKPKERNTRYVDAVMTIPKGTLFPMCGMNLAFDRDLIGPAMYFGLMGDGQPIGRYDDMWAGWCIKVICDHLGLGVKTGLPYIYHSKASNPFVNLKKEYKGIFWQEDIIPFFQNVKLSKEATTVQQCYIELSKMVKEKLSPLDPYFDKLADAMVTWIDAWDELNPPAAAAGNGKA
;
A
#
# COMPACT_ATOMS: atom_id res chain seq x y z
N MET A 1 -18.93 -9.57 -16.13
CA MET A 1 -18.15 -9.12 -17.30
C MET A 1 -18.53 -7.67 -17.52
N VAL A 2 -17.64 -6.74 -17.18
CA VAL A 2 -17.81 -5.32 -17.52
C VAL A 2 -17.30 -5.19 -18.95
N ASP A 3 -18.15 -4.69 -19.84
CA ASP A 3 -17.88 -4.57 -21.26
C ASP A 3 -16.64 -3.66 -21.51
N PRO A 4 -15.60 -4.09 -22.24
CA PRO A 4 -14.40 -3.29 -22.52
C PRO A 4 -14.69 -2.01 -23.34
N ALA A 5 -15.90 -1.85 -23.87
CA ALA A 5 -16.26 -0.81 -24.84
C ALA A 5 -16.51 0.60 -24.27
N ASN A 6 -16.17 0.89 -23.00
CA ASN A 6 -16.53 2.16 -22.35
C ASN A 6 -15.35 3.15 -22.12
N THR A 7 -14.28 3.05 -22.89
CA THR A 7 -13.13 3.98 -22.82
C THR A 7 -13.24 5.20 -23.75
N VAL A 8 -14.27 5.27 -24.62
CA VAL A 8 -14.47 6.40 -25.53
C VAL A 8 -14.99 7.62 -24.75
N GLY A 9 -14.18 8.68 -24.67
CA GLY A 9 -14.59 9.99 -24.15
C GLY A 9 -14.19 10.31 -22.71
N ILE A 10 -13.25 9.58 -22.10
CA ILE A 10 -12.72 9.93 -20.78
C ILE A 10 -11.91 11.23 -20.88
N PRO A 11 -12.29 12.32 -20.19
CA PRO A 11 -11.48 13.53 -20.15
C PRO A 11 -10.24 13.24 -19.31
N VAL A 12 -9.09 13.16 -19.97
CA VAL A 12 -7.77 13.02 -19.34
C VAL A 12 -7.20 14.43 -19.13
N ASN A 13 -6.58 14.68 -17.98
CA ASN A 13 -5.80 15.90 -17.79
C ASN A 13 -4.68 15.95 -18.85
N PRO A 14 -4.47 17.09 -19.54
CA PRO A 14 -3.55 17.14 -20.67
C PRO A 14 -2.08 16.89 -20.30
N THR A 15 -1.72 17.02 -19.02
CA THR A 15 -0.37 16.75 -18.49
C THR A 15 -0.44 15.78 -17.31
N PRO A 16 0.14 14.58 -17.42
CA PRO A 16 0.26 13.64 -16.29
C PRO A 16 1.09 14.23 -15.15
N LEU A 17 0.57 14.20 -13.92
CA LEU A 17 1.28 14.68 -12.72
C LEU A 17 2.33 13.67 -12.28
N LEU A 18 3.50 14.12 -11.83
CA LEU A 18 4.56 13.25 -11.27
C LEU A 18 5.00 12.10 -12.19
N LYS A 19 4.85 12.22 -13.52
CA LYS A 19 5.18 11.17 -14.49
C LYS A 19 6.58 10.57 -14.26
N ASP A 20 7.56 11.45 -14.06
CA ASP A 20 8.97 11.07 -13.92
C ASP A 20 9.34 10.73 -12.46
N GLU A 21 8.42 10.96 -11.52
CA GLU A 21 8.62 10.77 -10.07
C GLU A 21 7.75 9.66 -9.47
N LEU A 22 6.88 9.02 -10.26
CA LEU A 22 5.98 7.95 -9.82
C LEU A 22 6.13 6.68 -10.67
N ASP A 23 6.27 5.54 -9.98
CA ASP A 23 6.16 4.19 -10.55
C ASP A 23 4.85 3.52 -10.12
N ILE A 24 4.33 2.65 -10.98
CA ILE A 24 3.16 1.82 -10.67
C ILE A 24 3.61 0.38 -10.45
N VAL A 25 3.32 -0.20 -9.28
CA VAL A 25 3.71 -1.56 -8.91
C VAL A 25 2.50 -2.49 -8.94
N ILE A 26 2.57 -3.55 -9.77
CA ILE A 26 1.46 -4.49 -10.00
C ILE A 26 1.93 -5.93 -9.71
N PRO A 27 1.45 -6.59 -8.64
CA PRO A 27 1.63 -8.02 -8.50
C PRO A 27 0.64 -8.78 -9.37
N THR A 28 1.06 -9.91 -9.95
CA THR A 28 0.16 -10.69 -10.78
C THR A 28 0.58 -12.16 -10.94
N ILE A 29 -0.39 -12.99 -11.31
CA ILE A 29 -0.19 -14.38 -11.76
C ILE A 29 -0.83 -14.63 -13.15
N ARG A 30 -1.26 -13.57 -13.85
CA ARG A 30 -2.08 -13.62 -15.07
C ARG A 30 -1.76 -12.46 -16.01
N ASN A 31 -2.34 -12.50 -17.20
CA ASN A 31 -2.22 -11.40 -18.16
C ASN A 31 -2.86 -10.11 -17.62
N LEU A 32 -2.30 -8.97 -18.02
CA LEU A 32 -2.67 -7.65 -17.52
C LEU A 32 -3.66 -6.92 -18.45
N ASP A 33 -4.63 -7.64 -19.00
CA ASP A 33 -5.63 -7.07 -19.92
C ASP A 33 -6.46 -5.94 -19.27
N PHE A 34 -6.56 -5.93 -17.94
CA PHE A 34 -7.22 -4.86 -17.18
C PHE A 34 -6.57 -3.48 -17.41
N LEU A 35 -5.29 -3.44 -17.82
CA LEU A 35 -4.59 -2.22 -18.17
C LEU A 35 -5.26 -1.48 -19.32
N GLU A 36 -5.95 -2.16 -20.25
CA GLU A 36 -6.66 -1.47 -21.34
C GLU A 36 -7.74 -0.50 -20.82
N MET A 37 -8.42 -0.86 -19.75
CA MET A 37 -9.40 0.02 -19.10
C MET A 37 -8.72 1.22 -18.43
N TRP A 38 -7.50 0.99 -17.93
CA TRP A 38 -6.67 1.97 -17.25
C TRP A 38 -5.78 2.79 -18.19
N ARG A 39 -5.72 2.46 -19.49
CA ARG A 39 -4.83 3.07 -20.49
C ARG A 39 -4.86 4.60 -20.48
N PRO A 40 -6.03 5.27 -20.42
CA PRO A 40 -6.07 6.73 -20.36
C PRO A 40 -5.39 7.34 -19.13
N PHE A 41 -5.18 6.57 -18.07
CA PHE A 41 -4.66 7.05 -16.78
C PHE A 41 -3.25 6.56 -16.46
N LEU A 42 -2.93 5.29 -16.78
CA LEU A 42 -1.69 4.64 -16.34
C LEU A 42 -0.61 4.55 -17.42
N GLN A 43 -0.98 4.57 -18.71
CA GLN A 43 -0.01 4.47 -19.82
C GLN A 43 1.14 5.47 -19.75
N PRO A 44 0.95 6.72 -19.28
CA PRO A 44 2.05 7.67 -19.21
C PRO A 44 3.15 7.30 -18.20
N TYR A 45 2.89 6.40 -17.26
CA TYR A 45 3.79 6.06 -16.15
C TYR A 45 4.50 4.73 -16.41
N HIS A 46 5.68 4.60 -15.83
CA HIS A 46 6.43 3.35 -15.86
C HIS A 46 5.81 2.32 -14.89
N LEU A 47 5.72 1.07 -15.34
CA LEU A 47 5.18 -0.04 -14.55
C LEU A 47 6.31 -0.96 -14.07
N ILE A 48 6.23 -1.38 -12.81
CA ILE A 48 7.03 -2.47 -12.25
C ILE A 48 6.08 -3.63 -11.96
N ILE A 49 6.17 -4.66 -12.78
CA ILE A 49 5.31 -5.85 -12.70
C ILE A 49 6.06 -6.93 -11.94
N VAL A 50 5.44 -7.46 -10.89
CA VAL A 50 5.97 -8.59 -10.13
C VAL A 50 5.12 -9.82 -10.40
N GLN A 51 5.66 -10.72 -11.21
CA GLN A 51 5.06 -12.02 -11.48
C GLN A 51 5.34 -12.98 -10.32
N ASP A 52 4.26 -13.51 -9.76
CA ASP A 52 4.31 -14.53 -8.73
C ASP A 52 3.91 -15.92 -9.26
N GLY A 53 4.18 -16.96 -8.47
CA GLY A 53 3.89 -18.34 -8.83
C GLY A 53 4.93 -18.94 -9.78
N ASP A 54 4.47 -19.53 -10.88
CA ASP A 54 5.32 -20.25 -11.84
C ASP A 54 6.05 -19.27 -12.78
N PRO A 55 7.38 -19.13 -12.69
CA PRO A 55 8.14 -18.17 -13.49
C PRO A 55 8.23 -18.57 -14.97
N THR A 56 7.85 -19.80 -15.35
CA THR A 56 7.86 -20.26 -16.75
C THR A 56 6.63 -19.79 -17.53
N LYS A 57 5.58 -19.38 -16.83
CA LYS A 57 4.38 -18.83 -17.47
C LYS A 57 4.67 -17.44 -17.99
N LYS A 58 4.38 -17.22 -19.27
CA LYS A 58 4.51 -15.88 -19.86
C LYS A 58 3.29 -15.04 -19.51
N ILE A 59 3.52 -13.87 -18.94
CA ILE A 59 2.50 -12.85 -18.72
C ILE A 59 2.48 -11.89 -19.91
N HIS A 60 1.30 -11.66 -20.47
CA HIS A 60 1.08 -10.65 -21.50
C HIS A 60 0.75 -9.30 -20.86
N VAL A 61 1.45 -8.26 -21.31
CA VAL A 61 1.19 -6.85 -21.00
C VAL A 61 0.74 -6.20 -22.31
N PRO A 62 -0.37 -5.42 -22.32
CA PRO A 62 -0.82 -4.74 -23.52
C PRO A 62 0.26 -3.82 -24.13
N GLU A 63 0.21 -3.65 -25.45
CA GLU A 63 1.22 -2.85 -26.16
C GLU A 63 1.19 -1.36 -25.75
N GLY A 64 2.36 -0.72 -25.84
CA GLY A 64 2.51 0.72 -25.61
C GLY A 64 2.68 1.14 -24.14
N TYR A 65 2.85 0.20 -23.22
CA TYR A 65 3.29 0.47 -21.84
C TYR A 65 4.81 0.39 -21.73
N ASP A 66 5.39 1.28 -20.92
CA ASP A 66 6.78 1.21 -20.46
C ASP A 66 6.83 0.41 -19.16
N TYR A 67 7.55 -0.72 -19.13
CA TYR A 67 7.55 -1.60 -17.97
C TYR A 67 8.81 -2.45 -17.81
N GLU A 68 9.07 -2.80 -16.55
CA GLU A 68 9.93 -3.91 -16.15
C GLU A 68 9.07 -5.05 -15.58
N LEU A 69 9.44 -6.29 -15.87
CA LEU A 69 8.78 -7.48 -15.34
C LEU A 69 9.79 -8.35 -14.62
N TYR A 70 9.51 -8.62 -13.34
CA TYR A 70 10.33 -9.45 -12.47
C TYR A 70 9.56 -10.69 -12.06
N ASN A 71 10.22 -11.84 -12.02
CA ASN A 71 9.66 -13.07 -11.46
C ASN A 71 10.56 -13.62 -10.32
N ARG A 72 10.18 -14.76 -9.75
CA ARG A 72 10.93 -15.37 -8.64
C ARG A 72 12.41 -15.65 -8.97
N ASN A 73 12.77 -15.95 -10.21
CA ASN A 73 14.17 -16.15 -10.61
C ASN A 73 14.96 -14.84 -10.53
N ASP A 74 14.35 -13.72 -10.94
CA ASP A 74 14.98 -12.40 -10.82
C ASP A 74 15.15 -11.98 -9.37
N ILE A 75 14.13 -12.20 -8.54
CA ILE A 75 14.18 -11.92 -7.10
C ILE A 75 15.34 -12.70 -6.46
N ASN A 76 15.45 -14.00 -6.75
CA ASN A 76 16.52 -14.85 -6.23
C ASN A 76 17.91 -14.43 -6.73
N ARG A 77 18.01 -14.02 -8.00
CA ARG A 77 19.26 -13.56 -8.61
C ARG A 77 19.73 -12.23 -8.03
N ILE A 78 18.82 -11.29 -7.81
CA ILE A 78 19.12 -9.92 -7.36
C ILE A 78 19.39 -9.89 -5.86
N LEU A 79 18.57 -10.57 -5.04
CA LEU A 79 18.68 -10.52 -3.58
C LEU A 79 19.54 -11.66 -2.99
N GLY A 80 19.85 -12.69 -3.78
CA GLY A 80 20.57 -13.87 -3.29
C GLY A 80 19.86 -14.49 -2.07
N PRO A 81 20.57 -14.79 -0.97
CA PRO A 81 19.97 -15.32 0.25
C PRO A 81 18.88 -14.43 0.88
N LYS A 82 18.95 -13.10 0.66
CA LYS A 82 17.95 -12.16 1.19
C LYS A 82 16.61 -12.26 0.49
N ALA A 83 16.51 -12.96 -0.65
CA ALA A 83 15.24 -13.25 -1.32
C ALA A 83 14.21 -13.96 -0.41
N SER A 84 14.68 -14.58 0.67
CA SER A 84 13.86 -15.17 1.74
C SER A 84 12.92 -14.18 2.44
N CYS A 85 13.18 -12.86 2.38
CA CYS A 85 12.26 -11.85 2.90
C CYS A 85 11.11 -11.52 1.93
N ILE A 86 11.14 -11.98 0.67
CA ILE A 86 10.04 -11.72 -0.27
C ILE A 86 9.07 -12.90 -0.27
N SER A 87 7.83 -12.64 0.15
CA SER A 87 6.75 -13.63 0.22
C SER A 87 6.45 -14.29 -1.14
N PHE A 88 5.83 -15.48 -1.11
CA PHE A 88 5.60 -16.33 -2.30
C PHE A 88 4.17 -16.81 -2.39
N LYS A 89 3.59 -16.86 -3.60
CA LYS A 89 2.19 -17.27 -3.84
C LYS A 89 1.16 -16.41 -3.09
N ASP A 90 1.45 -15.12 -2.99
CA ASP A 90 0.59 -14.09 -2.44
C ASP A 90 0.89 -12.71 -3.05
N SER A 91 0.06 -11.73 -2.69
CA SER A 91 0.16 -10.39 -3.27
C SER A 91 1.36 -9.59 -2.71
N ALA A 92 1.93 -10.03 -1.58
CA ALA A 92 3.07 -9.39 -0.92
C ALA A 92 4.37 -9.47 -1.73
N CYS A 93 4.44 -10.31 -2.77
CA CYS A 93 5.55 -10.29 -3.74
C CYS A 93 5.82 -8.87 -4.31
N ARG A 94 4.79 -8.01 -4.38
CA ARG A 94 4.88 -6.60 -4.78
C ARG A 94 5.92 -5.79 -3.98
N CYS A 95 6.26 -6.21 -2.76
CA CYS A 95 7.29 -5.55 -1.95
C CYS A 95 8.63 -5.52 -2.68
N PHE A 96 8.94 -6.52 -3.52
CA PHE A 96 10.12 -6.47 -4.38
C PHE A 96 10.07 -5.27 -5.33
N GLY A 97 8.91 -4.98 -5.92
CA GLY A 97 8.68 -3.82 -6.77
C GLY A 97 8.93 -2.50 -6.04
N TYR A 98 8.51 -2.40 -4.77
CA TYR A 98 8.79 -1.22 -3.95
C TYR A 98 10.28 -0.99 -3.72
N MET A 99 11.01 -2.09 -3.51
CA MET A 99 12.45 -2.09 -3.24
C MET A 99 13.27 -1.69 -4.47
N VAL A 100 12.90 -2.16 -5.66
CA VAL A 100 13.63 -1.86 -6.90
C VAL A 100 13.29 -0.51 -7.52
N SER A 101 12.08 0.02 -7.28
CA SER A 101 11.73 1.37 -7.73
C SER A 101 12.72 2.40 -7.17
N LYS A 102 13.11 3.35 -8.03
CA LYS A 102 13.98 4.49 -7.68
C LYS A 102 13.24 5.82 -7.65
N LYS A 103 11.94 5.79 -7.97
CA LYS A 103 11.09 6.97 -8.01
C LYS A 103 10.57 7.32 -6.63
N LYS A 104 10.30 8.61 -6.43
CA LYS A 104 9.88 9.15 -5.13
C LYS A 104 8.52 8.61 -4.69
N TYR A 105 7.60 8.39 -5.63
CA TYR A 105 6.26 7.93 -5.33
C TYR A 105 6.00 6.56 -5.94
N ILE A 106 5.23 5.76 -5.22
CA ILE A 106 4.74 4.47 -5.72
C ILE A 106 3.21 4.48 -5.62
N PHE A 107 2.55 4.07 -6.70
CA PHE A 107 1.16 3.62 -6.69
C PHE A 107 1.13 2.11 -6.88
N THR A 108 0.37 1.37 -6.09
CA THR A 108 0.15 -0.06 -6.28
C THR A 108 -1.33 -0.35 -6.50
N ILE A 109 -1.59 -1.27 -7.43
CA ILE A 109 -2.93 -1.70 -7.79
C ILE A 109 -2.93 -3.20 -8.12
N ASP A 110 -3.98 -3.90 -7.71
CA ASP A 110 -4.17 -5.31 -8.05
C ASP A 110 -4.72 -5.48 -9.46
N ASP A 111 -4.38 -6.60 -10.09
CA ASP A 111 -4.76 -6.93 -11.47
C ASP A 111 -6.26 -7.25 -11.67
N ASP A 112 -7.07 -7.14 -10.61
CA ASP A 112 -8.54 -7.25 -10.62
C ASP A 112 -9.25 -6.00 -10.04
N CYS A 113 -8.52 -4.88 -9.98
CA CYS A 113 -9.03 -3.56 -9.66
C CYS A 113 -9.22 -2.74 -10.94
N PHE A 114 -10.48 -2.42 -11.26
CA PHE A 114 -10.89 -1.73 -12.49
C PHE A 114 -11.22 -0.26 -12.22
N VAL A 115 -11.39 0.51 -13.29
CA VAL A 115 -11.78 1.92 -13.21
C VAL A 115 -13.19 2.04 -12.62
N ALA A 116 -13.31 2.69 -11.45
CA ALA A 116 -14.59 3.03 -10.85
C ALA A 116 -15.29 4.18 -11.60
N LYS A 117 -16.60 4.31 -11.36
CA LYS A 117 -17.38 5.48 -11.75
C LYS A 117 -17.82 6.24 -10.51
N ASP A 118 -17.76 7.57 -10.57
CA ASP A 118 -18.33 8.43 -9.55
C ASP A 118 -19.88 8.47 -9.66
N PRO A 119 -20.59 9.14 -8.74
CA PRO A 119 -22.05 9.25 -8.79
C PRO A 119 -22.61 9.93 -10.05
N SER A 120 -21.80 10.71 -10.78
CA SER A 120 -22.16 11.32 -12.07
C SER A 120 -21.96 10.37 -13.26
N GLY A 121 -21.39 9.19 -13.02
CA GLY A 121 -21.07 8.20 -14.05
C GLY A 121 -19.71 8.41 -14.71
N LYS A 122 -18.92 9.39 -14.26
CA LYS A 122 -17.60 9.70 -14.81
C LYS A 122 -16.56 8.72 -14.27
N ALA A 123 -15.63 8.32 -15.13
CA ALA A 123 -14.49 7.48 -14.75
C ALA A 123 -13.62 8.18 -13.69
N VAL A 124 -13.29 7.44 -12.63
CA VAL A 124 -12.42 7.91 -11.54
C VAL A 124 -10.97 7.68 -11.92
N ASN A 125 -10.19 8.77 -12.04
CA ASN A 125 -8.73 8.70 -12.13
C ASN A 125 -8.15 8.51 -10.71
N ALA A 126 -8.08 7.25 -10.26
CA ALA A 126 -7.60 6.93 -8.92
C ALA A 126 -6.16 7.37 -8.70
N LEU A 127 -5.28 7.18 -9.70
CA LEU A 127 -3.88 7.59 -9.62
C LEU A 127 -3.73 9.09 -9.35
N GLU A 128 -4.44 9.94 -10.10
CA GLU A 128 -4.37 11.39 -9.89
C GLU A 128 -4.89 11.82 -8.51
N GLN A 129 -5.96 11.19 -8.02
CA GLN A 129 -6.49 11.46 -6.68
C GLN A 129 -5.51 11.03 -5.58
N HIS A 130 -4.82 9.90 -5.75
CA HIS A 130 -3.71 9.50 -4.87
C HIS A 130 -2.57 10.52 -4.88
N ILE A 131 -2.15 10.98 -6.06
CA ILE A 131 -1.13 12.02 -6.19
C ILE A 131 -1.54 13.29 -5.44
N LYS A 132 -2.78 13.75 -5.62
CA LYS A 132 -3.32 14.91 -4.88
C LYS A 132 -3.30 14.70 -3.38
N ASN A 133 -3.64 13.50 -2.90
CA ASN A 133 -3.59 13.19 -1.47
C ASN A 133 -2.17 13.24 -0.90
N LEU A 134 -1.17 12.71 -1.64
CA LEU A 134 0.24 12.69 -1.24
C LEU A 134 0.87 14.09 -1.25
N LEU A 135 0.49 14.93 -2.22
CA LEU A 135 0.99 16.31 -2.34
C LEU A 135 0.33 17.30 -1.38
N CYS A 136 -0.81 16.94 -0.77
CA CYS A 136 -1.49 17.78 0.21
C CYS A 136 -1.17 17.34 1.65
N PRO A 137 -1.00 18.27 2.61
CA PRO A 137 -0.69 17.91 3.99
C PRO A 137 -1.81 17.10 4.66
N SER A 138 -1.45 16.38 5.71
CA SER A 138 -2.35 15.65 6.61
C SER A 138 -2.52 16.40 7.93
N THR A 139 -3.63 16.18 8.62
CA THR A 139 -3.95 16.82 9.90
C THR A 139 -4.16 15.80 11.04
N PRO A 140 -3.15 15.00 11.43
CA PRO A 140 -3.35 13.87 12.34
C PRO A 140 -3.47 14.28 13.82
N LEU A 141 -3.07 15.52 14.16
CA LEU A 141 -2.96 15.99 15.54
C LEU A 141 -4.24 16.61 16.09
N PHE A 142 -5.15 17.04 15.20
CA PHE A 142 -6.45 17.60 15.57
C PHE A 142 -7.46 17.30 14.47
N PHE A 143 -8.60 16.72 14.84
CA PHE A 143 -9.59 16.26 13.87
C PHE A 143 -10.44 17.43 13.36
N ASN A 144 -10.37 17.70 12.06
CA ASN A 144 -11.25 18.68 11.41
C ASN A 144 -12.62 18.03 11.13
N THR A 145 -13.69 18.54 11.73
CA THR A 145 -15.03 17.95 11.59
C THR A 145 -15.66 18.16 10.22
N LEU A 146 -15.05 19.00 9.37
CA LEU A 146 -15.39 19.16 7.95
C LEU A 146 -14.51 18.30 7.02
N TYR A 147 -13.91 17.22 7.56
CA TYR A 147 -12.99 16.32 6.83
C TYR A 147 -11.71 17.02 6.37
N ASP A 148 -11.03 16.52 5.33
CA ASP A 148 -9.74 17.05 4.87
C ASP A 148 -9.85 18.53 4.41
N PRO A 149 -9.23 19.49 5.13
CA PRO A 149 -9.35 20.92 4.85
C PRO A 149 -8.60 21.37 3.58
N TYR A 150 -7.76 20.52 2.99
CA TYR A 150 -7.01 20.85 1.77
C TYR A 150 -7.74 20.47 0.48
N ARG A 151 -8.98 19.97 0.60
CA ARG A 151 -9.83 19.70 -0.56
C ARG A 151 -10.58 20.95 -0.99
N GLU A 152 -10.86 21.03 -2.28
CA GLU A 152 -11.75 22.05 -2.83
C GLU A 152 -13.11 22.01 -2.12
N GLY A 153 -13.56 23.17 -1.65
CA GLY A 153 -14.82 23.32 -0.92
C GLY A 153 -14.76 22.97 0.57
N ALA A 154 -13.61 22.59 1.11
CA ALA A 154 -13.38 22.39 2.55
C ALA A 154 -12.43 23.44 3.14
N ASP A 155 -12.50 23.66 4.45
CA ASP A 155 -11.60 24.53 5.21
C ASP A 155 -11.54 24.05 6.68
N PHE A 156 -10.64 24.65 7.46
CA PHE A 156 -10.55 24.48 8.90
C PHE A 156 -11.76 25.11 9.61
N VAL A 157 -12.44 24.31 10.43
CA VAL A 157 -13.58 24.80 11.22
C VAL A 157 -13.15 25.67 12.39
N ARG A 158 -14.09 26.49 12.91
CA ARG A 158 -13.90 27.25 14.14
C ARG A 158 -13.48 26.32 15.29
N GLY A 159 -12.42 26.71 16.00
CA GLY A 159 -11.83 25.92 17.09
C GLY A 159 -10.62 25.10 16.67
N TYR A 160 -10.36 24.95 15.36
CA TYR A 160 -9.13 24.34 14.88
C TYR A 160 -7.94 25.28 15.13
N PRO A 161 -6.91 24.86 15.90
CA PRO A 161 -5.78 25.72 16.25
C PRO A 161 -5.01 26.19 15.01
N PHE A 162 -4.75 27.50 14.91
CA PHE A 162 -4.01 28.07 13.78
C PHE A 162 -2.61 27.48 13.63
N SER A 163 -1.92 27.18 14.73
CA SER A 163 -0.59 26.57 14.74
C SER A 163 -0.55 25.14 14.17
N LEU A 164 -1.70 24.50 13.97
CA LEU A 164 -1.79 23.14 13.42
C LEU A 164 -2.28 23.12 11.97
N ARG A 165 -2.59 24.29 11.36
CA ARG A 165 -3.20 24.38 10.04
C ARG A 165 -2.25 24.13 8.87
N GLU A 166 -0.94 24.10 9.11
CA GLU A 166 0.03 23.69 8.08
C GLU A 166 0.05 22.18 7.88
N GLY A 167 -0.45 21.43 8.88
CA GLY A 167 -0.46 19.97 8.85
C GLY A 167 0.94 19.36 8.87
N VAL A 168 1.04 18.13 8.39
CA VAL A 168 2.28 17.36 8.25
C VAL A 168 2.33 16.72 6.86
N SER A 169 3.52 16.34 6.40
CA SER A 169 3.69 15.61 5.14
C SER A 169 2.88 14.31 5.11
N THR A 170 2.20 14.03 4.00
CA THR A 170 1.42 12.81 3.81
C THR A 170 2.32 11.71 3.24
N ALA A 171 2.60 10.68 4.03
CA ALA A 171 3.43 9.56 3.60
C ALA A 171 2.65 8.50 2.83
N VAL A 172 1.37 8.31 3.16
CA VAL A 172 0.53 7.25 2.56
C VAL A 172 -0.86 7.79 2.21
N SER A 173 -1.33 7.44 1.02
CA SER A 173 -2.71 7.60 0.58
C SER A 173 -3.33 6.23 0.33
N HIS A 174 -4.28 5.86 1.18
CA HIS A 174 -5.05 4.63 1.10
C HIS A 174 -6.39 4.88 0.40
N GLY A 175 -6.64 4.16 -0.69
CA GLY A 175 -7.88 4.25 -1.45
C GLY A 175 -8.87 3.18 -1.04
N LEU A 176 -10.11 3.36 -1.48
CA LEU A 176 -11.23 2.46 -1.21
C LEU A 176 -11.67 1.75 -2.50
N TRP A 177 -12.71 0.93 -2.38
CA TRP A 177 -13.21 0.08 -3.44
C TRP A 177 -14.74 0.12 -3.49
N LEU A 178 -15.28 0.06 -4.70
CA LEU A 178 -16.68 -0.24 -4.98
C LEU A 178 -16.82 -1.71 -5.37
N ASN A 179 -18.07 -2.17 -5.42
CA ASN A 179 -18.46 -3.54 -5.75
C ASN A 179 -18.11 -4.53 -4.64
N ILE A 180 -17.04 -5.32 -4.73
CA ILE A 180 -16.78 -6.36 -3.72
C ILE A 180 -16.03 -5.74 -2.54
N PRO A 181 -16.64 -5.69 -1.34
CA PRO A 181 -15.96 -5.17 -0.17
C PRO A 181 -14.79 -6.08 0.27
N ASP A 182 -13.72 -5.49 0.78
CA ASP A 182 -12.63 -6.21 1.44
C ASP A 182 -13.06 -6.65 2.85
N TYR A 183 -13.85 -7.71 2.88
CA TYR A 183 -14.30 -8.36 4.09
C TYR A 183 -13.41 -9.53 4.46
N ASP A 184 -13.31 -9.80 5.76
CA ASP A 184 -12.86 -11.09 6.26
C ASP A 184 -13.76 -12.22 5.72
N ALA A 185 -13.19 -13.41 5.59
CA ALA A 185 -13.86 -14.57 5.04
C ALA A 185 -15.15 -14.95 5.80
N PRO A 186 -15.22 -14.94 7.14
CA PRO A 186 -16.49 -15.11 7.87
C PRO A 186 -17.58 -14.12 7.42
N THR A 187 -17.27 -12.82 7.36
CA THR A 187 -18.21 -11.79 6.90
C THR A 187 -18.63 -12.04 5.45
N GLN A 188 -17.69 -12.40 4.57
CA GLN A 188 -17.99 -12.74 3.18
C GLN A 188 -18.91 -13.97 3.06
N LEU A 189 -18.76 -14.98 3.93
CA LEU A 189 -19.62 -16.18 3.96
C LEU A 189 -21.07 -15.84 4.31
N VAL A 190 -21.29 -14.90 5.24
CA VAL A 190 -22.65 -14.50 5.66
C VAL A 190 -23.26 -13.43 4.75
N LYS A 191 -22.43 -12.69 4.00
CA LYS A 191 -22.85 -11.59 3.10
C LYS A 191 -22.35 -11.77 1.64
N PRO A 192 -22.55 -12.92 0.99
CA PRO A 192 -21.92 -13.22 -0.31
C PRO A 192 -22.42 -12.34 -1.48
N LYS A 193 -23.62 -11.78 -1.34
CA LYS A 193 -24.25 -10.91 -2.36
C LYS A 193 -24.07 -9.41 -2.06
N GLU A 194 -23.51 -9.06 -0.91
CA GLU A 194 -23.34 -7.65 -0.54
C GLU A 194 -22.35 -6.99 -1.49
N ARG A 195 -22.64 -5.74 -1.86
CA ARG A 195 -21.79 -4.91 -2.70
C ARG A 195 -21.67 -3.53 -2.10
N ASN A 196 -20.46 -2.99 -2.08
CA ASN A 196 -20.24 -1.60 -1.73
C ASN A 196 -20.63 -0.71 -2.91
N THR A 197 -21.81 -0.10 -2.81
CA THR A 197 -22.29 0.92 -3.76
C THR A 197 -22.19 2.34 -3.21
N ARG A 198 -21.68 2.48 -1.98
CA ARG A 198 -21.63 3.76 -1.28
C ARG A 198 -20.34 4.50 -1.64
N TYR A 199 -20.45 5.41 -2.59
CA TYR A 199 -19.41 6.40 -2.88
C TYR A 199 -19.50 7.54 -1.86
N VAL A 200 -18.47 7.67 -1.02
CA VAL A 200 -18.37 8.80 -0.08
C VAL A 200 -17.32 9.76 -0.63
N ASP A 201 -17.75 10.95 -1.01
CA ASP A 201 -16.86 12.02 -1.48
C ASP A 201 -16.13 12.68 -0.31
N ALA A 202 -15.23 11.93 0.33
CA ALA A 202 -14.43 12.41 1.45
C ALA A 202 -13.01 11.87 1.38
N VAL A 203 -12.06 12.72 1.77
CA VAL A 203 -10.72 12.31 2.18
C VAL A 203 -10.59 12.65 3.65
N MET A 204 -9.94 11.80 4.41
CA MET A 204 -9.74 11.97 5.85
C MET A 204 -8.30 11.63 6.19
N THR A 205 -7.72 12.41 7.11
CA THR A 205 -6.47 12.00 7.76
C THR A 205 -6.80 10.99 8.86
N ILE A 206 -6.06 9.89 8.91
CA ILE A 206 -6.14 8.94 10.01
C ILE A 206 -5.48 9.57 11.24
N PRO A 207 -6.19 9.74 12.37
CA PRO A 207 -5.66 10.43 13.55
C PRO A 207 -4.40 9.78 14.12
N LYS A 208 -3.55 10.58 14.76
CA LYS A 208 -2.39 10.08 15.52
C LYS A 208 -2.85 9.12 16.62
N GLY A 209 -2.14 8.02 16.80
CA GLY A 209 -2.45 6.98 17.79
C GLY A 209 -3.61 6.04 17.41
N THR A 210 -4.10 6.12 16.17
CA THR A 210 -5.19 5.25 15.68
C THR A 210 -4.67 4.33 14.58
N LEU A 211 -4.92 3.02 14.72
CA LEU A 211 -4.64 2.02 13.68
C LEU A 211 -5.77 1.97 12.66
N PHE A 212 -5.49 1.38 11.49
CA PHE A 212 -6.47 1.19 10.43
C PHE A 212 -6.20 -0.12 9.67
N PRO A 213 -7.22 -0.77 9.10
CA PRO A 213 -7.03 -1.91 8.22
C PRO A 213 -6.63 -1.39 6.83
N MET A 214 -5.32 -1.34 6.57
CA MET A 214 -4.81 -0.95 5.26
C MET A 214 -5.02 -2.08 4.25
N CYS A 215 -5.54 -1.74 3.07
CA CYS A 215 -5.64 -2.64 1.94
C CYS A 215 -4.59 -2.29 0.88
N GLY A 216 -3.86 -3.29 0.39
CA GLY A 216 -2.82 -3.13 -0.64
C GLY A 216 -3.36 -2.97 -2.07
N MET A 217 -4.66 -3.20 -2.30
CA MET A 217 -5.26 -3.23 -3.65
C MET A 217 -5.33 -1.86 -4.34
N ASN A 218 -5.32 -0.77 -3.58
CA ASN A 218 -5.46 0.61 -4.05
C ASN A 218 -4.74 1.56 -3.09
N LEU A 219 -3.43 1.70 -3.27
CA LEU A 219 -2.56 2.35 -2.29
C LEU A 219 -1.47 3.14 -3.01
N ALA A 220 -1.16 4.33 -2.52
CA ALA A 220 0.00 5.09 -2.94
C ALA A 220 0.79 5.61 -1.74
N PHE A 221 2.09 5.77 -1.88
CA PHE A 221 2.95 6.27 -0.82
C PHE A 221 4.16 7.04 -1.35
N ASP A 222 4.66 7.96 -0.52
CA ASP A 222 5.94 8.63 -0.70
C ASP A 222 7.04 7.70 -0.17
N ARG A 223 7.79 7.14 -1.12
CA ARG A 223 8.83 6.15 -0.88
C ARG A 223 9.96 6.71 -0.03
N ASP A 224 10.29 7.99 -0.18
CA ASP A 224 11.34 8.63 0.59
C ASP A 224 10.92 8.81 2.07
N LEU A 225 9.62 9.00 2.31
CA LEU A 225 9.08 9.18 3.66
C LEU A 225 8.81 7.87 4.42
N ILE A 226 8.44 6.78 3.74
CA ILE A 226 7.99 5.55 4.43
C ILE A 226 8.37 4.24 3.73
N GLY A 227 9.05 4.28 2.57
CA GLY A 227 9.39 3.11 1.76
C GLY A 227 10.03 1.95 2.53
N PRO A 228 11.05 2.17 3.39
CA PRO A 228 11.67 1.10 4.16
C PRO A 228 10.72 0.36 5.12
N ALA A 229 9.63 1.00 5.55
CA ALA A 229 8.62 0.38 6.41
C ALA A 229 7.42 -0.23 5.64
N MET A 230 7.31 0.03 4.33
CA MET A 230 6.23 -0.49 3.49
C MET A 230 6.50 -1.94 3.08
N TYR A 231 6.47 -2.85 4.06
CA TYR A 231 6.74 -4.27 3.90
C TYR A 231 5.61 -5.13 4.45
N PHE A 232 5.05 -5.97 3.58
CA PHE A 232 3.86 -6.78 3.84
C PHE A 232 4.16 -8.08 4.62
N GLY A 233 5.44 -8.38 4.89
CA GLY A 233 5.83 -9.55 5.65
C GLY A 233 5.76 -10.85 4.85
N LEU A 234 5.71 -11.98 5.56
CA LEU A 234 5.75 -13.32 5.01
C LEU A 234 4.43 -14.07 5.26
N MET A 235 3.43 -13.94 4.39
CA MET A 235 2.12 -14.59 4.62
C MET A 235 1.66 -15.48 3.44
N GLY A 236 2.62 -15.84 2.60
CA GLY A 236 2.41 -16.68 1.43
C GLY A 236 2.47 -18.18 1.72
N ASP A 237 2.90 -18.95 0.72
CA ASP A 237 2.98 -20.41 0.77
C ASP A 237 3.81 -20.90 1.97
N GLY A 238 3.27 -21.90 2.67
CA GLY A 238 3.93 -22.51 3.83
C GLY A 238 3.92 -21.69 5.12
N GLN A 239 3.27 -20.52 5.14
CA GLN A 239 3.14 -19.70 6.35
C GLN A 239 1.82 -20.05 7.08
N PRO A 240 1.77 -19.91 8.42
CA PRO A 240 0.57 -20.23 9.20
C PRO A 240 -0.55 -19.19 9.09
N ILE A 241 -0.26 -18.01 8.54
CA ILE A 241 -1.19 -16.89 8.37
C ILE A 241 -1.13 -16.39 6.93
N GLY A 242 -2.27 -15.96 6.38
CA GLY A 242 -2.41 -15.37 5.05
C GLY A 242 -3.49 -14.29 5.02
N ARG A 243 -3.43 -13.38 4.03
CA ARG A 243 -4.40 -12.28 3.84
C ARG A 243 -4.46 -11.27 4.99
N TYR A 244 -3.36 -11.15 5.72
CA TYR A 244 -3.16 -10.18 6.80
C TYR A 244 -1.96 -9.25 6.53
N ASP A 245 -1.35 -9.41 5.36
CA ASP A 245 -0.04 -8.92 4.99
C ASP A 245 -0.04 -7.38 4.80
N ASP A 246 -1.05 -6.86 4.12
CA ASP A 246 -1.27 -5.43 3.97
C ASP A 246 -1.75 -4.75 5.27
N MET A 247 -2.65 -5.39 6.02
CA MET A 247 -3.08 -4.88 7.34
C MET A 247 -1.89 -4.78 8.30
N TRP A 248 -1.04 -5.80 8.37
CA TRP A 248 0.20 -5.80 9.15
C TRP A 248 1.10 -4.63 8.75
N ALA A 249 1.38 -4.47 7.45
CA ALA A 249 2.15 -3.33 6.95
C ALA A 249 1.52 -2.00 7.34
N GLY A 250 0.19 -1.90 7.25
CA GLY A 250 -0.60 -0.74 7.64
C GLY A 250 -0.40 -0.35 9.10
N TRP A 251 -0.38 -1.33 10.00
CA TRP A 251 -0.13 -1.10 11.42
C TRP A 251 1.31 -0.68 11.69
N CYS A 252 2.30 -1.33 11.04
CA CYS A 252 3.70 -0.94 11.13
C CYS A 252 3.91 0.51 10.66
N ILE A 253 3.49 0.85 9.44
CA ILE A 253 3.68 2.20 8.89
C ILE A 253 2.93 3.23 9.70
N LYS A 254 1.79 2.89 10.31
CA LYS A 254 1.01 3.87 11.08
C LYS A 254 1.72 4.27 12.36
N VAL A 255 2.26 3.30 13.10
CA VAL A 255 3.06 3.55 14.30
C VAL A 255 4.30 4.38 13.96
N ILE A 256 4.97 4.08 12.85
CA ILE A 256 6.18 4.79 12.43
C ILE A 256 5.86 6.21 11.96
N CYS A 257 4.81 6.39 11.16
CA CYS A 257 4.33 7.71 10.76
C CYS A 257 3.99 8.58 11.98
N ASP A 258 3.29 8.03 12.97
CA ASP A 258 2.92 8.78 14.18
C ASP A 258 4.14 9.21 15.01
N HIS A 259 5.17 8.37 15.05
CA HIS A 259 6.44 8.63 15.71
C HIS A 259 7.25 9.72 14.99
N LEU A 260 7.34 9.63 13.66
CA LEU A 260 8.11 10.56 12.82
C LEU A 260 7.33 11.84 12.45
N GLY A 261 6.08 11.97 12.89
CA GLY A 261 5.25 13.15 12.61
C GLY A 261 4.76 13.21 11.16
N LEU A 262 4.50 12.06 10.54
CA LEU A 262 3.98 11.92 9.18
C LEU A 262 2.48 11.57 9.20
N GLY A 263 1.81 11.86 8.07
CA GLY A 263 0.38 11.65 7.90
C GLY A 263 0.03 10.46 7.02
N VAL A 264 -1.16 9.90 7.27
CA VAL A 264 -1.79 8.89 6.42
C VAL A 264 -3.21 9.36 6.09
N LYS A 265 -3.58 9.33 4.81
CA LYS A 265 -4.92 9.67 4.34
C LYS A 265 -5.68 8.42 3.88
N THR A 266 -7.00 8.44 4.05
CA THR A 266 -7.93 7.41 3.56
C THR A 266 -9.20 8.05 3.00
N GLY A 267 -9.95 7.32 2.18
CA GLY A 267 -11.17 7.80 1.54
C GLY A 267 -11.06 7.71 0.02
N LEU A 268 -11.22 8.83 -0.68
CA LEU A 268 -10.86 8.88 -2.10
C LEU A 268 -9.37 8.57 -2.28
N PRO A 269 -8.98 7.82 -3.33
CA PRO A 269 -9.81 7.39 -4.46
C PRO A 269 -10.53 6.05 -4.31
N TYR A 270 -11.53 5.82 -5.17
CA TYR A 270 -12.18 4.52 -5.33
C TYR A 270 -11.71 3.80 -6.60
N ILE A 271 -11.49 2.48 -6.50
CA ILE A 271 -11.44 1.54 -7.63
C ILE A 271 -12.68 0.64 -7.67
N TYR A 272 -12.87 -0.14 -8.74
CA TYR A 272 -13.93 -1.14 -8.85
C TYR A 272 -13.34 -2.54 -8.74
N HIS A 273 -13.52 -3.20 -7.60
CA HIS A 273 -12.93 -4.52 -7.33
C HIS A 273 -13.87 -5.64 -7.80
N SER A 274 -13.41 -6.55 -8.67
CA SER A 274 -14.28 -7.55 -9.32
C SER A 274 -14.02 -9.01 -8.96
N LYS A 275 -13.04 -9.34 -8.11
CA LYS A 275 -12.74 -10.73 -7.76
C LYS A 275 -13.37 -11.13 -6.44
N ALA A 276 -14.17 -12.19 -6.46
CA ALA A 276 -14.55 -12.91 -5.26
C ALA A 276 -13.78 -14.24 -5.23
N SER A 277 -12.75 -14.32 -4.41
CA SER A 277 -12.05 -15.56 -4.07
C SER A 277 -12.99 -16.53 -3.33
N ASN A 278 -12.58 -17.81 -3.24
CA ASN A 278 -13.34 -18.79 -2.49
C ASN A 278 -13.24 -18.49 -0.98
N PRO A 279 -14.35 -18.13 -0.30
CA PRO A 279 -14.31 -17.71 1.09
C PRO A 279 -13.91 -18.86 2.04
N PHE A 280 -14.15 -20.13 1.69
CA PHE A 280 -13.70 -21.26 2.51
C PHE A 280 -12.18 -21.45 2.46
N VAL A 281 -11.56 -21.17 1.31
CA VAL A 281 -10.09 -21.17 1.18
C VAL A 281 -9.50 -20.01 1.97
N ASN A 282 -10.12 -18.83 1.87
CA ASN A 282 -9.69 -17.65 2.62
C ASN A 282 -9.82 -17.84 4.13
N LEU A 283 -10.92 -18.42 4.61
CA LEU A 283 -11.12 -18.69 6.03
C LEU A 283 -9.98 -19.54 6.62
N LYS A 284 -9.50 -20.55 5.89
CA LYS A 284 -8.35 -21.35 6.35
C LYS A 284 -7.06 -20.53 6.48
N LYS A 285 -6.86 -19.55 5.60
CA LYS A 285 -5.69 -18.66 5.62
C LYS A 285 -5.79 -17.62 6.73
N GLU A 286 -6.99 -17.10 6.96
CA GLU A 286 -7.26 -16.01 7.91
C GLU A 286 -7.49 -16.51 9.34
N TYR A 287 -7.89 -17.77 9.54
CA TYR A 287 -8.32 -18.29 10.85
C TYR A 287 -7.36 -17.98 11.99
N LYS A 288 -6.05 -18.23 11.80
CA LYS A 288 -5.05 -17.89 12.82
C LYS A 288 -4.93 -16.38 13.01
N GLY A 289 -4.96 -15.62 11.92
CA GLY A 289 -4.93 -14.16 11.94
C GLY A 289 -6.08 -13.56 12.75
N ILE A 290 -7.31 -14.07 12.58
CA ILE A 290 -8.50 -13.61 13.34
C ILE A 290 -8.28 -13.78 14.84
N PHE A 291 -7.71 -14.90 15.27
CA PHE A 291 -7.43 -15.15 16.69
C PHE A 291 -6.25 -14.32 17.19
N TRP A 292 -5.14 -14.30 16.45
CA TRP A 292 -3.92 -13.57 16.81
C TRP A 292 -4.10 -12.06 16.81
N GLN A 293 -5.04 -11.54 16.02
CA GLN A 293 -5.33 -10.12 15.96
C GLN A 293 -5.71 -9.55 17.34
N GLU A 294 -6.32 -10.35 18.20
CA GLU A 294 -6.67 -9.96 19.58
C GLU A 294 -5.43 -9.67 20.45
N ASP A 295 -4.26 -10.19 20.10
CA ASP A 295 -2.97 -9.87 20.73
C ASP A 295 -2.17 -8.85 19.91
N ILE A 296 -2.20 -8.94 18.59
CA ILE A 296 -1.45 -8.05 17.67
C ILE A 296 -1.94 -6.61 17.76
N ILE A 297 -3.25 -6.36 17.82
CA ILE A 297 -3.79 -5.00 17.87
C ILE A 297 -3.43 -4.30 19.19
N PRO A 298 -3.65 -4.90 20.38
CA PRO A 298 -3.15 -4.31 21.62
C PRO A 298 -1.65 -4.12 21.63
N PHE A 299 -0.87 -5.02 21.03
CA PHE A 299 0.58 -4.81 20.85
C PHE A 299 0.86 -3.50 20.10
N PHE A 300 0.34 -3.31 18.88
CA PHE A 300 0.59 -2.10 18.09
C PHE A 300 0.06 -0.83 18.75
N GLN A 301 -1.09 -0.89 19.45
CA GLN A 301 -1.62 0.24 20.22
C GLN A 301 -0.70 0.69 21.36
N ASN A 302 0.14 -0.22 21.86
CA ASN A 302 1.07 0.04 22.97
C ASN A 302 2.52 0.23 22.53
N VAL A 303 2.84 0.10 21.23
CA VAL A 303 4.20 0.36 20.73
C VAL A 303 4.58 1.80 21.03
N LYS A 304 5.76 1.98 21.63
CA LYS A 304 6.41 3.27 21.84
C LYS A 304 7.85 3.15 21.37
N LEU A 305 8.13 3.73 20.22
CA LEU A 305 9.47 3.75 19.66
C LEU A 305 10.34 4.77 20.41
N SER A 306 11.63 4.49 20.48
CA SER A 306 12.61 5.33 21.16
C SER A 306 12.80 6.66 20.43
N LYS A 307 13.10 7.73 21.16
CA LYS A 307 13.33 9.06 20.57
C LYS A 307 14.58 9.09 19.69
N GLU A 308 15.49 8.15 19.88
CA GLU A 308 16.71 7.97 19.11
C GLU A 308 16.44 7.32 17.74
N ALA A 309 15.31 6.62 17.57
CA ALA A 309 14.86 6.15 16.27
C ALA A 309 14.28 7.33 15.48
N THR A 310 15.11 7.93 14.63
CA THR A 310 14.81 9.18 13.90
C THR A 310 14.66 8.96 12.40
N THR A 311 14.86 7.74 11.93
CA THR A 311 14.72 7.31 10.53
C THR A 311 13.75 6.13 10.44
N VAL A 312 13.12 5.96 9.28
CA VAL A 312 12.19 4.85 9.02
C VAL A 312 12.86 3.50 9.27
N GLN A 313 14.10 3.31 8.80
CA GLN A 313 14.88 2.10 9.02
C GLN A 313 15.09 1.83 10.52
N GLN A 314 15.54 2.83 11.29
CA GLN A 314 15.73 2.66 12.74
C GLN A 314 14.42 2.29 13.44
N CYS A 315 13.33 2.98 13.09
CA CYS A 315 12.00 2.68 13.63
C CYS A 315 11.56 1.24 13.29
N TYR A 316 11.77 0.79 12.05
CA TYR A 316 11.35 -0.54 11.61
C TYR A 316 12.19 -1.65 12.25
N ILE A 317 13.50 -1.43 12.42
CA ILE A 317 14.41 -2.35 13.14
C ILE A 317 14.10 -2.40 14.64
N GLU A 318 13.73 -1.28 15.25
CA GLU A 318 13.28 -1.29 16.64
C GLU A 318 11.96 -2.05 16.78
N LEU A 319 11.00 -1.79 15.88
CA LEU A 319 9.73 -2.50 15.83
C LEU A 319 9.91 -4.00 15.64
N SER A 320 10.84 -4.46 14.79
CA SER A 320 11.09 -5.89 14.60
C SER A 320 11.58 -6.58 15.87
N LYS A 321 12.42 -5.91 16.68
CA LYS A 321 12.84 -6.42 18.00
C LYS A 321 11.65 -6.55 18.94
N MET A 322 10.76 -5.56 18.95
CA MET A 322 9.54 -5.60 19.77
C MET A 322 8.59 -6.71 19.33
N VAL A 323 8.42 -6.92 18.02
CA VAL A 323 7.64 -8.04 17.46
C VAL A 323 8.21 -9.36 17.95
N LYS A 324 9.54 -9.55 17.85
CA LYS A 324 10.22 -10.76 18.32
C LYS A 324 10.03 -10.97 19.82
N GLU A 325 10.15 -9.92 20.62
CA GLU A 325 10.02 -10.05 22.08
C GLU A 325 8.57 -10.35 22.50
N LYS A 326 7.59 -9.70 21.87
CA LYS A 326 6.20 -9.69 22.36
C LYS A 326 5.29 -10.68 21.64
N LEU A 327 5.54 -10.98 20.37
CA LEU A 327 4.64 -11.81 19.55
C LEU A 327 5.19 -13.23 19.31
N SER A 328 6.49 -13.49 19.47
CA SER A 328 7.03 -14.86 19.37
C SER A 328 6.41 -15.88 20.36
N PRO A 329 5.96 -15.49 21.58
CA PRO A 329 5.19 -16.39 22.43
C PRO A 329 3.86 -16.86 21.82
N LEU A 330 3.30 -16.11 20.86
CA LEU A 330 2.04 -16.42 20.19
C LEU A 330 2.22 -17.55 19.16
N ASP A 331 3.29 -17.49 18.36
CA ASP A 331 3.69 -18.52 17.40
C ASP A 331 5.13 -18.27 16.89
N PRO A 332 5.96 -19.30 16.65
CA PRO A 332 7.32 -19.16 16.09
C PRO A 332 7.38 -18.43 14.73
N TYR A 333 6.24 -18.29 14.05
CA TYR A 333 6.11 -17.42 12.88
C TYR A 333 6.61 -15.99 13.14
N PHE A 334 6.36 -15.41 14.32
CA PHE A 334 6.75 -14.04 14.60
C PHE A 334 8.26 -13.87 14.80
N ASP A 335 8.97 -14.92 15.23
CA ASP A 335 10.44 -14.93 15.20
C ASP A 335 10.96 -14.80 13.77
N LYS A 336 10.41 -15.64 12.87
CA LYS A 336 10.76 -15.63 11.45
C LYS A 336 10.38 -14.32 10.77
N LEU A 337 9.22 -13.75 11.11
CA LEU A 337 8.77 -12.47 10.58
C LEU A 337 9.70 -11.33 11.03
N ALA A 338 10.09 -11.29 12.31
CA ALA A 338 11.02 -10.29 12.81
C ALA A 338 12.39 -10.38 12.13
N ASP A 339 12.92 -11.59 11.92
CA ASP A 339 14.18 -11.78 11.18
C ASP A 339 14.05 -11.36 9.71
N ALA A 340 12.88 -11.60 9.09
CA ALA A 340 12.57 -11.15 7.74
C ALA A 340 12.44 -9.63 7.64
N MET A 341 11.90 -8.95 8.66
CA MET A 341 11.84 -7.49 8.74
C MET A 341 13.26 -6.87 8.76
N VAL A 342 14.20 -7.48 9.49
CA VAL A 342 15.61 -7.04 9.47
C VAL A 342 16.23 -7.29 8.10
N THR A 343 16.06 -8.50 7.55
CA THR A 343 16.57 -8.87 6.22
C THR A 343 16.03 -7.96 5.12
N TRP A 344 14.78 -7.53 5.24
CA TRP A 344 14.13 -6.56 4.35
C TRP A 344 14.85 -5.20 4.38
N ILE A 345 15.16 -4.65 5.56
CA ILE A 345 15.90 -3.40 5.68
C ILE A 345 17.32 -3.54 5.11
N ASP A 346 18.01 -4.64 5.41
CA ASP A 346 19.35 -4.89 4.85
C ASP A 346 19.33 -4.95 3.32
N ALA A 347 18.35 -5.64 2.73
CA ALA A 347 18.16 -5.69 1.28
C ALA A 347 17.76 -4.34 0.70
N TRP A 348 16.93 -3.57 1.42
CA TRP A 348 16.49 -2.25 1.01
C TRP A 348 17.68 -1.29 0.93
N ASP A 349 18.50 -1.22 1.97
CA ASP A 349 19.64 -0.30 2.06
C ASP A 349 20.75 -0.68 1.06
N GLU A 350 20.95 -1.97 0.77
CA GLU A 350 21.89 -2.41 -0.28
C GLU A 350 21.46 -1.98 -1.69
N LEU A 351 20.17 -2.10 -2.01
CA LEU A 351 19.65 -1.67 -3.30
C LEU A 351 19.43 -0.16 -3.38
N ASN A 352 19.28 0.50 -2.24
CA ASN A 352 18.93 1.91 -2.12
C ASN A 352 19.89 2.60 -1.15
N PRO A 353 21.20 2.62 -1.47
CA PRO A 353 22.16 3.28 -0.60
C PRO A 353 21.76 4.76 -0.46
N PRO A 354 21.95 5.36 0.72
CA PRO A 354 21.74 6.79 0.89
C PRO A 354 22.49 7.55 -0.20
N ALA A 355 21.85 8.55 -0.81
CA ALA A 355 22.53 9.40 -1.78
C ALA A 355 23.84 9.88 -1.15
N ALA A 356 24.98 9.57 -1.79
CA ALA A 356 26.29 10.02 -1.31
C ALA A 356 26.17 11.53 -1.09
N ALA A 357 26.35 11.98 0.15
CA ALA A 357 26.27 13.39 0.49
C ALA A 357 27.08 14.15 -0.54
N ALA A 358 26.41 14.92 -1.40
CA ALA A 358 27.05 15.65 -2.48
C ALA A 358 28.19 16.42 -1.83
N GLY A 359 29.42 16.01 -2.14
CA GLY A 359 30.60 16.60 -1.54
C GLY A 359 30.48 18.09 -1.72
N ASN A 360 30.56 18.84 -0.62
CA ASN A 360 30.70 20.29 -0.63
C ASN A 360 32.02 20.62 -1.36
N GLY A 361 31.98 20.54 -2.68
CA GLY A 361 32.99 21.01 -3.60
C GLY A 361 32.90 22.52 -3.59
N LYS A 362 33.55 23.14 -2.61
CA LYS A 362 34.04 24.51 -2.76
C LYS A 362 34.97 24.50 -3.98
N ALA A 363 34.59 25.23 -5.01
CA ALA A 363 35.51 25.87 -5.94
C ALA A 363 35.18 27.36 -5.94
#